data_AF-A0A6A7LL80-F1
#
_entry.id   AF-A0A6A7LL80-F1
#
_cell.length_a   1.000
_cell.length_b   1.000
_cell.length_c   1.000
_cell.angle_alpha   90.00
_cell.angle_beta   90.00
_cell.angle_gamma   90.00
#
_symmetry.space_group_name_H-M   'P 1'
#
loop_
_entity.id
_entity.type
_entity.pdbx_description
1 polymer ?
#
loop_
_entity_poly.entity_id
_entity_poly.type
_entity_poly.pdbx_seq_one_letter_code
_entity_poly.pdbx_strand_id
1 'polypeptide(L)'
;MQTQAYVITIVLLSTIVASLSVGNSMVYSSSDDDENDDENDDENNPCYEAGFEAGRSGSFNQTQQSDCGTTGQAYYEGFISGCISSGGGDYSACDSKTR
;
A
#
# COMPACT_ATOMS: atom_id res chain seq x y z
N MET A 1 -37.57 17.28 33.93
CA MET A 1 -36.09 17.32 33.95
C MET A 1 -35.63 15.94 33.49
N GLN A 2 -35.25 15.83 32.22
CA GLN A 2 -34.98 14.54 31.58
C GLN A 2 -33.74 14.71 30.70
N THR A 3 -32.59 14.38 31.27
CA THR A 3 -31.25 14.19 30.69
C THR A 3 -30.37 14.04 31.93
N GLN A 4 -29.59 12.99 32.16
CA GLN A 4 -28.48 12.49 31.36
C GLN A 4 -28.25 11.03 31.79
N ALA A 5 -28.62 10.07 30.95
CA ALA A 5 -27.96 8.77 30.96
C ALA A 5 -26.74 8.89 30.02
N TYR A 6 -25.77 7.99 30.16
CA TYR A 6 -24.55 7.87 29.35
C TYR A 6 -23.32 8.65 29.86
N VAL A 7 -22.73 8.15 30.94
CA VAL A 7 -21.26 8.19 31.07
C VAL A 7 -20.77 6.78 30.78
N ILE A 8 -20.63 6.47 29.50
CA ILE A 8 -20.03 5.22 29.02
C ILE A 8 -18.52 5.37 29.13
N THR A 9 -17.96 4.50 29.96
CA THR A 9 -16.58 4.07 30.10
C THR A 9 -15.74 4.13 28.80
N ILE A 10 -14.63 4.86 28.82
CA ILE A 10 -13.53 4.67 27.87
C ILE A 10 -12.30 4.22 28.64
N VAL A 11 -12.10 2.90 28.63
CA VAL A 11 -10.88 2.21 29.09
C VAL A 11 -9.80 2.49 28.04
N LEU A 12 -8.84 3.35 28.35
CA LEU A 12 -7.67 3.56 27.50
C LEU A 12 -6.71 2.40 27.72
N LEU A 13 -6.80 1.39 26.84
CA LEU A 13 -5.85 0.29 26.74
C LEU A 13 -4.49 0.80 26.25
N SER A 14 -3.46 0.42 27.01
CA SER A 14 -2.04 0.66 26.79
C SER A 14 -1.58 0.23 25.38
N THR A 15 -1.00 1.16 24.63
CA THR A 15 -0.34 0.87 23.35
C THR A 15 1.07 0.33 23.60
N ILE A 16 1.23 -0.99 23.48
CA ILE A 16 2.54 -1.63 23.37
C ILE A 16 2.94 -1.58 21.90
N VAL A 17 3.71 -0.57 21.50
CA VAL A 17 4.40 -0.56 20.21
C VAL A 17 5.61 -1.49 20.32
N ALA A 18 5.41 -2.75 19.98
CA ALA A 18 6.53 -3.65 19.69
C ALA A 18 7.00 -3.36 18.26
N SER A 19 8.10 -2.63 18.15
CA SER A 19 8.82 -2.43 16.88
C SER A 19 9.41 -3.76 16.42
N LEU A 20 8.63 -4.56 15.70
CA LEU A 20 9.15 -5.69 14.93
C LEU A 20 9.66 -5.11 13.61
N SER A 21 10.96 -4.81 13.59
CA SER A 21 11.71 -4.55 12.36
C SER A 21 11.73 -5.84 11.54
N VAL A 22 10.71 -6.02 10.70
CA VAL A 22 10.76 -7.04 9.65
C VAL A 22 11.66 -6.46 8.56
N GLY A 23 12.90 -6.93 8.52
CA GLY A 23 13.75 -6.72 7.36
C GLY A 23 13.13 -7.48 6.19
N ASN A 24 12.43 -6.76 5.32
CA ASN A 24 11.96 -7.32 4.06
C ASN A 24 13.19 -7.65 3.20
N SER A 25 13.56 -8.92 3.21
CA SER A 25 14.43 -9.50 2.18
C SER A 25 13.65 -9.45 0.86
N MET A 26 13.81 -8.36 0.12
CA MET A 26 13.38 -8.27 -1.27
C MET A 26 14.11 -9.36 -2.09
N VAL A 27 13.41 -10.44 -2.38
CA VAL A 27 13.84 -11.45 -3.35
C VAL A 27 13.57 -10.84 -4.73
N TYR A 28 14.61 -10.31 -5.36
CA TYR A 28 14.56 -10.03 -6.80
C TYR A 28 14.58 -11.37 -7.53
N SER A 29 13.41 -11.80 -8.03
CA SER A 29 13.35 -12.82 -9.06
C SER A 29 13.68 -12.14 -10.38
N SER A 30 14.96 -12.13 -10.76
CA SER A 30 15.34 -11.93 -12.17
C SER A 30 14.90 -13.18 -12.92
N SER A 31 13.74 -13.11 -13.57
CA SER A 31 13.33 -14.07 -14.56
C SER A 31 13.41 -13.38 -15.92
N ASP A 32 14.55 -13.56 -16.57
CA ASP A 32 14.65 -13.51 -18.03
C ASP A 32 13.73 -14.59 -18.63
N ASP A 33 13.19 -14.28 -19.81
CA ASP A 33 12.48 -15.16 -20.75
C ASP A 33 11.03 -15.57 -20.38
N ASP A 34 10.04 -14.91 -20.99
CA ASP A 34 9.38 -15.44 -22.20
C ASP A 34 8.07 -14.68 -22.50
N GLU A 35 7.92 -14.33 -23.77
CA GLU A 35 6.76 -13.70 -24.41
C GLU A 35 5.47 -14.48 -24.12
N ASN A 36 4.48 -13.91 -23.42
CA ASN A 36 3.06 -14.24 -23.62
C ASN A 36 2.15 -13.06 -23.25
N ASP A 37 1.43 -12.62 -24.26
CA ASP A 37 0.36 -11.64 -24.29
C ASP A 37 -0.87 -12.22 -23.56
N ASP A 38 -1.11 -11.83 -22.30
CA ASP A 38 -2.37 -12.12 -21.61
C ASP A 38 -2.75 -10.97 -20.67
N GLU A 39 -3.78 -10.22 -21.07
CA GLU A 39 -4.26 -8.95 -20.51
C GLU A 39 -4.97 -9.07 -19.14
N ASN A 40 -4.67 -10.07 -18.30
CA ASN A 40 -5.46 -10.36 -17.09
C ASN A 40 -4.65 -10.92 -15.92
N ASP A 41 -3.99 -10.06 -15.14
CA ASP A 41 -3.87 -10.12 -13.66
C ASP A 41 -2.79 -9.13 -13.18
N ASP A 42 -3.08 -7.82 -13.19
CA ASP A 42 -2.19 -6.82 -12.56
C ASP A 42 -1.98 -7.10 -11.05
N GLU A 43 -2.87 -7.86 -10.41
CA GLU A 43 -2.76 -8.24 -8.99
C GLU A 43 -1.63 -9.25 -8.70
N ASN A 44 -1.17 -10.04 -9.69
CA ASN A 44 -0.06 -10.99 -9.53
C ASN A 44 1.32 -10.41 -9.90
N ASN A 45 1.38 -9.12 -10.24
CA ASN A 45 2.63 -8.45 -10.54
C ASN A 45 3.33 -8.03 -9.23
N PRO A 46 4.57 -8.48 -8.95
CA PRO A 46 5.29 -8.11 -7.72
C PRO A 46 5.45 -6.58 -7.56
N CYS A 47 5.50 -5.84 -8.67
CA CYS A 47 5.53 -4.38 -8.63
C CYS A 47 4.20 -3.77 -8.18
N TYR A 48 3.07 -4.33 -8.62
CA TYR A 48 1.76 -3.91 -8.14
C TYR A 48 1.59 -4.18 -6.65
N GLU A 49 1.97 -5.37 -6.17
CA GLU A 49 1.87 -5.72 -4.75
C GLU A 49 2.74 -4.79 -3.88
N ALA A 50 3.99 -4.55 -4.29
CA ALA A 50 4.88 -3.60 -3.61
C ALA A 50 4.30 -2.17 -3.59
N GLY A 51 3.71 -1.75 -4.71
CA GLY A 51 2.95 -0.50 -4.80
C GLY A 51 1.80 -0.48 -3.81
N PHE A 52 0.99 -1.53 -3.77
CA PHE A 52 -0.18 -1.66 -2.91
C PHE A 52 0.17 -1.58 -1.42
N GLU A 53 1.22 -2.26 -0.98
CA GLU A 53 1.73 -2.14 0.39
C GLU A 53 2.21 -0.71 0.69
N ALA A 54 2.96 -0.10 -0.23
CA ALA A 54 3.41 1.28 -0.12
C ALA A 54 2.22 2.25 0.00
N GLY A 55 1.17 2.03 -0.78
CA GLY A 55 -0.09 2.78 -0.75
C GLY A 55 -0.80 2.68 0.59
N ARG A 56 -0.87 1.48 1.17
CA ARG A 56 -1.44 1.26 2.52
C ARG A 56 -0.62 1.93 3.62
N SER A 57 0.69 2.03 3.44
CA SER A 57 1.60 2.77 4.34
C SER A 57 1.56 4.28 4.12
N GLY A 58 1.01 4.75 3.00
CA GLY A 58 0.97 6.15 2.60
C GLY A 58 2.31 6.73 2.12
N SER A 59 3.33 5.90 1.89
CA SER A 59 4.68 6.35 1.52
C SER A 59 5.03 5.87 0.11
N PHE A 60 4.97 6.77 -0.87
CA PHE A 60 5.34 6.46 -2.25
C PHE A 60 6.87 6.37 -2.40
N ASN A 61 7.37 5.32 -3.06
CA ASN A 61 8.80 5.14 -3.29
C ASN A 61 9.13 5.18 -4.79
N GLN A 62 9.60 6.34 -5.26
CA GLN A 62 10.01 6.55 -6.65
C GLN A 62 11.18 5.64 -7.08
N THR A 63 12.07 5.28 -6.16
CA THR A 63 13.17 4.35 -6.45
C THR A 63 12.62 2.97 -6.75
N GLN A 64 11.72 2.43 -5.92
CA GLN A 64 11.05 1.15 -6.19
C GLN A 64 10.25 1.18 -7.48
N GLN A 65 9.54 2.28 -7.76
CA GLN A 65 8.85 2.44 -9.03
C GLN A 65 9.82 2.38 -10.22
N SER A 66 10.99 2.98 -10.10
CA SER A 66 12.02 2.96 -11.15
C SER A 66 12.67 1.57 -11.28
N ASP A 67 12.86 0.87 -10.18
CA ASP A 67 13.41 -0.50 -10.14
C ASP A 67 12.47 -1.51 -10.82
N CYS A 68 11.16 -1.20 -10.88
CA CYS A 68 10.18 -1.96 -11.65
C CYS A 68 10.34 -1.79 -13.18
N GLY A 69 11.15 -0.86 -13.66
CA GLY A 69 11.42 -0.69 -15.09
C GLY A 69 10.13 -0.52 -15.91
N THR A 70 9.87 -1.43 -16.85
CA THR A 70 8.66 -1.40 -17.71
C THR A 70 7.36 -1.61 -16.92
N THR A 71 7.42 -2.21 -15.73
CA THR A 71 6.26 -2.40 -14.84
C THR A 71 6.15 -1.31 -13.77
N GLY A 72 6.88 -0.20 -13.89
CA GLY A 72 6.76 0.95 -12.98
C GLY A 72 5.37 1.59 -12.94
N GLN A 73 4.56 1.38 -13.98
CA GLN A 73 3.14 1.75 -13.97
C GLN A 73 2.33 0.88 -13.00
N ALA A 74 2.56 -0.43 -12.97
CA ALA A 74 1.87 -1.34 -12.05
C ALA A 74 2.15 -0.99 -10.58
N TYR A 75 3.38 -0.56 -10.25
CA TYR A 75 3.70 -0.04 -8.92
C TYR A 75 2.87 1.20 -8.54
N TYR A 76 2.71 2.14 -9.47
CA TYR A 76 1.88 3.32 -9.24
C TYR A 76 0.41 2.94 -9.06
N GLU A 77 -0.12 2.06 -9.91
CA GLU A 77 -1.51 1.60 -9.82
C GLU A 77 -1.77 0.84 -8.50
N GLY A 78 -0.84 -0.03 -8.11
CA GLY A 78 -0.85 -0.67 -6.80
C GLY A 78 -0.90 0.36 -5.67
N PHE A 79 -0.04 1.37 -5.71
CA PHE A 79 -0.01 2.44 -4.70
C PHE A 79 -1.34 3.17 -4.58
N ILE A 80 -1.95 3.55 -5.69
CA ILE A 80 -3.27 4.19 -5.70
C ILE A 80 -4.32 3.26 -5.07
N SER A 81 -4.37 2.00 -5.49
CA SER A 81 -5.30 1.00 -4.96
C SER A 81 -5.13 0.79 -3.45
N GLY A 82 -3.89 0.65 -2.98
CA GLY A 82 -3.58 0.47 -1.55
C GLY A 82 -3.88 1.71 -0.72
N CYS A 83 -3.64 2.90 -1.27
CA CYS A 83 -3.98 4.17 -0.62
C CYS A 83 -5.49 4.34 -0.46
N ILE A 84 -6.28 4.05 -1.50
CA ILE A 84 -7.75 4.11 -1.43
C ILE A 84 -8.27 3.04 -0.46
N SER A 85 -7.77 1.81 -0.56
CA SER A 85 -8.18 0.69 0.30
C SER A 85 -7.88 0.93 1.79
N SER A 86 -6.86 1.72 2.13
CA SER A 86 -6.52 2.06 3.52
C SER A 86 -7.29 3.26 4.07
N GLY A 87 -8.19 3.86 3.27
CA GLY A 87 -8.94 5.05 3.65
C GLY A 87 -8.17 6.36 3.43
N GLY A 88 -7.17 6.34 2.55
CA GLY A 88 -6.34 7.50 2.20
C GLY A 88 -7.06 8.58 1.38
N GLY A 89 -8.30 8.33 0.93
CA GLY A 89 -9.14 9.25 0.19
C GLY A 89 -9.54 8.70 -1.17
N ASP A 90 -9.88 9.59 -2.09
CA ASP A 90 -10.12 9.27 -3.49
C ASP A 90 -8.81 9.22 -4.28
N TYR A 91 -8.91 8.93 -5.59
CA TYR A 91 -7.77 8.89 -6.50
C TYR A 91 -6.92 10.16 -6.43
N SER A 92 -7.53 11.34 -6.42
CA SER A 92 -6.80 12.62 -6.40
C SER A 92 -6.04 12.83 -5.10
N ALA A 93 -6.64 12.47 -3.95
CA ALA A 93 -5.96 12.52 -2.67
C ALA A 93 -4.75 11.56 -2.63
N CYS A 94 -4.87 10.37 -3.23
CA CYS A 94 -3.79 9.40 -3.30
C CYS A 94 -2.69 9.78 -4.31
N ASP A 95 -3.05 10.25 -5.51
CA ASP A 95 -2.10 10.75 -6.52
C ASP A 95 -1.28 11.94 -6.01
N SER A 96 -1.87 12.79 -5.16
CA SER A 96 -1.12 13.90 -4.56
C SER A 96 0.07 13.45 -3.70
N LYS A 97 0.09 12.19 -3.24
CA LYS A 97 1.17 11.61 -2.42
C LYS A 97 2.31 11.02 -3.25
N THR A 98 2.17 10.96 -4.57
CA THR A 98 3.20 10.41 -5.48
C THR A 98 4.06 11.50 -6.12
N ARG A 99 3.82 12.77 -5.79
CA ARG A 99 4.47 13.95 -6.37
C ARG A 99 5.39 14.65 -5.40
#